data_AF-A0A1F4EF89-F1
#
_entry.id   AF-A0A1F4EF89-F1
#
_cell.length_a   1.000
_cell.length_b   1.000
_cell.length_c   1.000
_cell.angle_alpha   90.00
_cell.angle_beta   90.00
_cell.angle_gamma   90.00
#
_symmetry.space_group_name_H-M   'P 1'
#
loop_
_entity.id
_entity.type
_entity.pdbx_description
1 polymer ?
#
loop_
_entity_poly.entity_id
_entity_poly.type
_entity_poly.pdbx_seq_one_letter_code
_entity_poly.pdbx_strand_id
1 'polypeptide(L)' 'MNLPPDVRTRLALDFAARASDLGVPTLRAIAMAAARYDVAAEDLLDEWLRRLLAKVVADQAIEKARA' A
#
# COMPACT_ATOMS: atom_id res chain seq x y z
N MET A 1 -1.66 -19.75 -0.36
CA MET A 1 -0.22 -19.49 -0.58
C MET A 1 0.51 -19.67 0.75
N ASN A 2 1.58 -20.45 0.85
CA ASN A 2 2.26 -20.77 2.13
C ASN A 2 3.32 -19.74 2.53
N LEU A 3 2.94 -18.45 2.60
CA LEU A 3 3.81 -17.39 3.11
C LEU A 3 3.31 -16.89 4.47
N PRO A 4 4.20 -16.42 5.37
CA PRO A 4 3.80 -15.74 6.60
C PRO A 4 2.85 -14.56 6.33
N PRO A 5 1.86 -14.29 7.21
CA PRO A 5 0.84 -13.25 6.98
C PRO A 5 1.43 -11.85 6.70
N ASP A 6 2.47 -11.46 7.44
CA ASP A 6 3.20 -10.20 7.28
C ASP A 6 3.87 -10.09 5.91
N VAL A 7 4.43 -11.20 5.41
CA VAL A 7 5.03 -11.25 4.07
C VAL A 7 3.97 -11.13 2.98
N ARG A 8 2.80 -11.76 3.15
CA ARG A 8 1.68 -11.64 2.19
C ARG A 8 1.17 -10.21 2.11
N THR A 9 0.95 -9.56 3.25
CA THR A 9 0.51 -8.15 3.29
C THR A 9 1.53 -7.23 2.64
N ARG A 10 2.83 -7.41 2.92
CA ARG A 10 3.88 -6.61 2.27
C ARG A 10 3.88 -6.78 0.74
N LEU A 11 3.85 -8.02 0.25
CA LEU A 11 3.81 -8.29 -1.19
C LEU A 11 2.53 -7.77 -1.85
N ALA A 12 1.40 -7.81 -1.14
CA ALA A 12 0.15 -7.25 -1.61
C ALA A 12 0.23 -5.72 -1.76
N LEU A 13 0.85 -5.02 -0.80
CA LEU A 13 1.06 -3.56 -0.90
C LEU A 13 2.01 -3.21 -2.05
N ASP A 14 3.12 -3.93 -2.19
CA ASP A 14 4.08 -3.69 -3.27
C ASP A 14 3.45 -3.93 -4.65
N PHE A 15 2.62 -4.97 -4.76
CA PHE A 15 1.84 -5.23 -5.97
C PHE A 15 0.84 -4.11 -6.25
N ALA A 16 0.06 -3.69 -5.25
CA ALA A 16 -0.94 -2.64 -5.42
C ALA A 16 -0.29 -1.33 -5.85
N ALA A 17 0.87 -0.99 -5.28
CA ALA A 17 1.65 0.18 -5.68
C ALA A 17 2.11 0.07 -7.13
N ARG A 18 2.72 -1.06 -7.49
CA ARG A 18 3.21 -1.22 -8.86
C ARG A 18 2.09 -1.20 -9.89
N ALA A 19 0.95 -1.81 -9.60
CA ALA A 19 -0.22 -1.77 -10.48
C ALA A 19 -0.79 -0.35 -10.59
N SER A 20 -0.85 0.41 -9.48
CA SER A 20 -1.28 1.81 -9.49
C SER A 20 -0.35 2.69 -10.33
N ASP A 21 0.97 2.49 -10.23
CA ASP A 21 1.97 3.21 -11.04
C ASP A 21 1.83 2.92 -12.54
N LEU A 22 1.29 1.76 -12.90
CA LEU A 22 0.99 1.37 -14.28
C LEU A 22 -0.38 1.88 -14.77
N GLY A 23 -1.06 2.72 -13.99
CA GLY A 23 -2.34 3.35 -14.36
C GLY A 23 -3.58 2.54 -13.98
N VAL A 24 -3.44 1.44 -13.21
CA VAL A 24 -4.60 0.76 -12.64
C VAL A 24 -5.20 1.63 -11.53
N PRO A 25 -6.52 1.88 -11.51
CA PRO A 25 -7.14 2.63 -10.41
C PRO A 25 -6.81 2.00 -9.06
N THR A 26 -6.39 2.81 -8.08
CA THR A 26 -5.80 2.33 -6.81
C THR A 26 -6.69 1.32 -6.08
N LEU A 27 -8.00 1.57 -5.98
CA LEU A 27 -8.94 0.63 -5.34
C LEU A 27 -9.01 -0.71 -6.08
N ARG A 28 -8.91 -0.70 -7.41
CA ARG A 28 -8.83 -1.93 -8.22
C ARG A 28 -7.50 -2.64 -8.02
N ALA A 29 -6.39 -1.90 -7.94
CA ALA A 29 -5.08 -2.46 -7.65
C ALA A 29 -5.02 -3.15 -6.28
N ILE A 30 -5.62 -2.54 -5.25
CA ILE A 30 -5.78 -3.10 -3.90
C ILE A 30 -6.63 -4.37 -3.94
N ALA A 31 -7.79 -4.35 -4.60
CA ALA A 31 -8.64 -5.53 -4.72
C ALA A 31 -7.94 -6.70 -5.44
N MET A 32 -7.18 -6.41 -6.51
CA MET A 32 -6.37 -7.40 -7.21
C MET A 32 -5.27 -7.98 -6.32
N ALA A 33 -4.58 -7.12 -5.56
CA ALA A 33 -3.54 -7.55 -4.63
C ALA A 33 -4.10 -8.45 -3.51
N ALA A 34 -5.19 -8.02 -2.87
CA ALA A 34 -5.88 -8.74 -1.81
C ALA A 34 -6.25 -10.16 -2.27
N ALA A 35 -6.89 -10.29 -3.44
CA ALA A 35 -7.24 -11.58 -4.03
C ALA A 35 -6.00 -12.42 -4.39
N ARG A 36 -4.93 -11.80 -4.93
CA ARG A 36 -3.71 -12.50 -5.37
C ARG A 36 -2.91 -13.10 -4.22
N TYR A 37 -2.91 -12.43 -3.06
CA TYR A 37 -2.08 -12.76 -1.90
C TYR A 37 -2.87 -13.30 -0.71
N ASP A 38 -4.18 -13.47 -0.83
CA ASP A 38 -5.03 -14.02 0.23
C ASP A 38 -4.94 -13.17 1.51
N VAL A 39 -5.24 -11.87 1.34
CA VAL A 39 -5.28 -10.83 2.38
C VAL A 39 -6.63 -10.12 2.27
N ALA A 40 -7.22 -9.71 3.39
CA ALA A 40 -8.44 -8.92 3.36
C ALA A 40 -8.20 -7.56 2.68
N ALA A 41 -9.09 -7.17 1.77
CA ALA A 41 -8.94 -5.90 1.03
C ALA A 41 -9.04 -4.67 1.94
N GLU A 42 -9.83 -4.76 3.01
CA GLU A 42 -10.00 -3.72 4.02
C GLU A 42 -8.71 -3.48 4.81
N ASP A 43 -8.10 -4.54 5.35
CA ASP A 43 -6.79 -4.46 6.03
C ASP A 43 -5.72 -3.85 5.13
N LEU A 44 -5.74 -4.21 3.83
CA LEU A 44 -4.79 -3.70 2.86
C LEU A 44 -5.01 -2.22 2.54
N LEU A 45 -6.26 -1.78 2.46
CA LEU A 45 -6.65 -0.38 2.27
C LEU A 45 -6.25 0.48 3.48
N ASP A 46 -6.49 -0.01 4.69
CA ASP A 46 -6.15 0.69 5.92
C ASP A 46 -4.64 0.91 6.05
N GLU A 47 -3.84 -0.13 5.82
CA GLU A 47 -2.39 -0.03 5.84
C GLU A 47 -1.86 0.86 4.70
N TRP A 48 -2.50 0.81 3.53
CA TRP A 48 -2.17 1.71 2.42
C TRP A 48 -2.39 3.19 2.80
N LEU A 49 -3.55 3.52 3.35
CA LEU A 49 -3.87 4.89 3.79
C LEU A 49 -2.93 5.36 4.90
N ARG A 50 -2.61 4.48 5.87
CA ARG A 50 -1.63 4.77 6.92
C ARG A 50 -0.28 5.16 6.34
N ARG A 51 0.21 4.43 5.32
CA ARG A 51 1.49 4.74 4.64
C ARG A 51 1.45 6.06 3.87
N LEU A 52 0.35 6.34 3.19
CA LEU A 52 0.19 7.62 2.49
C LEU A 52 0.23 8.81 3.46
N LEU A 53 -0.49 8.71 4.57
CA LEU A 53 -0.47 9.74 5.62
C LEU A 53 0.92 9.90 6.22
N ALA A 54 1.59 8.79 6.55
CA ALA A 54 2.95 8.82 7.08
C ALA A 54 3.94 9.50 6.12
N LYS A 55 3.81 9.23 4.81
CA LYS A 55 4.62 9.88 3.78
C LYS A 55 4.37 11.39 3.72
N VAL A 56 3.11 11.82 3.67
CA VAL A 56 2.75 13.25 3.63
C VAL A 56 3.29 13.98 4.86
N VAL A 57 3.17 13.40 6.05
CA VAL A 57 3.70 13.99 7.28
C VAL A 57 5.23 14.08 7.24
N ALA A 58 5.91 13.03 6.76
CA ALA A 58 7.37 13.04 6.60
C ALA A 58 7.82 14.13 5.60
N ASP A 59 7.15 14.24 4.44
CA ASP A 59 7.46 15.23 3.41
C ASP A 59 7.30 16.67 3.98
N GLN A 60 6.21 16.94 4.70
CA GLN A 60 6.00 18.25 5.36
C GLN A 60 7.06 18.57 6.43
N ALA A 61 7.49 17.58 7.21
CA ALA A 61 8.54 17.77 8.21
C ALA A 61 9.89 18.11 7.54
N ILE A 62 10.20 17.46 6.42
CA ILE A 62 11.40 17.71 5.63
C ILE A 62 11.36 19.12 5.02
N GLU A 63 10.21 19.53 4.44
CA GLU A 63 10.04 20.88 3.88
C GLU A 63 10.26 21.97 4.93
N LYS A 64 9.68 21.82 6.13
CA LYS A 64 9.89 22.76 7.24
C LYS A 64 11.33 22.84 7.70
N ALA A 65 12.08 21.74 7.67
CA ALA A 65 13.49 21.72 8.07
C ALA A 65 14.42 22.39 7.03
N ARG A 66 13.94 22.62 5.80
CA ARG A 66 14.68 23.28 4.72
C ARG A 66 14.42 24.79 4.62
N ALA A 67 13.29 25.26 5.16
CA ALA A 67 12.87 26.67 5.17
C ALA A 67 13.45 27.41 6.38
#